data_AF-A0A367LW38-F1
#
_entry.id   AF-A0A367LW38-F1
#
_cell.length_a   1.000
_cell.length_b   1.000
_cell.length_c   1.000
_cell.angle_alpha   90.00
_cell.angle_beta   90.00
_cell.angle_gamma   90.00
#
_symmetry.space_group_name_H-M   'P 1'
#
loop_
_entity.id
_entity.type
_entity.pdbx_description
1 polymer ?
#
loop_
_entity_poly.entity_id
_entity_poly.type
_entity_poly.pdbx_seq_one_letter_code
_entity_poly.pdbx_strand_id
1 'polypeptide(L)' 'TVLFAAEGERVEITHKASSRMTFARGAVRAALWLEGKENGLYDMQDVLGLR' A
#
# COMPACT_ATOMS: atom_id res chain seq x y z
N THR A 1 -1.31 -3.48 13.70
CA THR A 1 -0.73 -4.83 13.60
C THR A 1 -1.87 -5.80 13.40
N VAL A 2 -1.68 -6.77 12.51
CA VAL A 2 -2.54 -7.95 12.38
C VAL A 2 -1.77 -9.13 12.95
N LEU A 3 -2.42 -9.89 13.82
CA LEU A 3 -1.87 -11.04 14.52
C LEU A 3 -2.65 -12.28 14.09
N PHE A 4 -1.94 -13.29 13.59
CA PHE A 4 -2.45 -14.64 13.36
C PHE A 4 -1.76 -15.56 14.38
N ALA A 5 -2.54 -16.21 15.24
CA ALA A 5 -2.02 -17.09 16.28
C ALA A 5 -2.69 -18.47 16.19
N ALA A 6 -1.88 -19.51 16.29
CA ALA A 6 -2.30 -20.91 16.34
C ALA A 6 -1.51 -21.64 17.44
N GLU A 7 -1.84 -22.91 17.70
CA GLU A 7 -1.13 -23.68 18.72
C GLU A 7 0.36 -23.83 18.34
N GLY A 8 1.24 -23.31 19.20
CA GLY A 8 2.69 -23.37 18.99
C GLY A 8 3.27 -22.35 18.00
N GLU A 9 2.45 -21.50 17.36
CA GLU A 9 2.94 -20.52 16.38
C GLU A 9 2.20 -19.18 16.35
N ARG A 10 2.91 -18.17 15.85
CA ARG A 10 2.41 -16.80 15.70
C ARG A 10 3.02 -16.12 14.49
N VAL A 11 2.18 -15.53 13.65
CA VAL A 11 2.57 -14.67 12.53
C VAL A 11 2.02 -13.26 12.75
N GLU A 12 2.89 -12.25 12.68
CA GLU A 12 2.51 -10.85 12.86
C GLU A 12 2.85 -10.01 11.63
N ILE A 13 1.87 -9.24 11.16
CA ILE A 13 2.06 -8.24 10.10
C ILE A 13 1.87 -6.86 10.72
N THR A 14 2.96 -6.09 10.79
CA THR A 14 2.96 -4.74 11.38
C THR A 14 3.49 -3.72 10.39
N HIS A 15 2.69 -2.71 10.07
CA HIS A 15 3.15 -1.49 9.43
C HIS A 15 3.29 -0.38 10.48
N LYS A 16 4.44 0.30 10.53
CA LYS A 16 4.70 1.45 11.42
C LYS A 16 5.02 2.68 10.58
N ALA A 17 4.18 3.70 10.67
CA ALA A 17 4.43 5.00 10.03
C ALA A 17 4.89 6.01 11.07
N SER A 18 6.16 6.41 11.03
CA SER A 18 6.72 7.45 11.90
C SER A 18 6.41 8.88 11.44
N SER A 19 5.95 9.04 10.19
CA SER A 19 5.64 10.34 9.60
C SER A 19 4.59 10.22 8.51
N ARG A 20 3.81 11.28 8.31
CA ARG A 20 2.83 11.39 7.21
C ARG A 20 3.49 11.54 5.83
N MET A 21 4.79 11.84 5.78
CA MET A 21 5.53 11.98 4.51
C MET A 21 5.49 10.74 3.63
N THR A 22 5.33 9.55 4.22
CA THR A 22 5.19 8.30 3.45
C THR A 22 3.91 8.30 2.61
N PHE A 23 2.80 8.86 3.11
CA PHE A 23 1.56 8.97 2.34
C PHE A 23 1.69 10.00 1.21
N ALA A 24 2.35 11.14 1.46
CA ALA A 24 2.63 12.15 0.43
C ALA A 24 3.47 11.58 -0.72
N ARG A 25 4.50 10.79 -0.40
CA ARG A 25 5.28 10.06 -1.41
C ARG A 25 4.43 9.07 -2.22
N GLY A 26 3.50 8.38 -1.56
CA GLY A 26 2.53 7.51 -2.24
C GLY A 26 1.64 8.27 -3.23
N ALA A 27 1.12 9.44 -2.83
CA ALA A 27 0.32 10.29 -3.69
C ALA A 27 1.09 10.81 -4.91
N VAL A 28 2.33 11.28 -4.73
CA VAL A 28 3.19 11.70 -5.87
C VAL A 28 3.49 10.53 -6.80
N ARG A 29 3.76 9.34 -6.27
CA ARG A 29 3.94 8.13 -7.08
C ARG A 29 2.69 7.80 -7.90
N ALA A 30 1.51 7.85 -7.29
CA ALA A 30 0.26 7.60 -7.99
C ALA A 30 0.02 8.63 -9.10
N ALA A 31 0.30 9.92 -8.84
CA ALA A 31 0.18 10.98 -9.84
C ALA A 31 1.10 10.74 -11.05
N LEU A 32 2.35 10.35 -10.83
CA LEU A 32 3.29 10.00 -11.90
C LEU A 32 2.85 8.74 -12.66
N TRP A 33 2.32 7.74 -11.95
CA TRP A 33 1.85 6.49 -12.57
C TRP A 33 0.60 6.70 -13.46
N LEU A 34 -0.23 7.70 -13.15
CA LEU A 34 -1.42 8.04 -13.93
C LEU A 34 -1.09 8.62 -15.31
N GLU A 35 0.14 9.08 -15.54
CA GLU A 35 0.56 9.57 -16.85
C GLU A 35 0.39 8.49 -17.92
N GLY A 36 -0.42 8.77 -18.95
CA GLY A 36 -0.71 7.84 -20.03
C GLY A 36 -1.68 6.71 -19.69
N LYS A 37 -2.35 6.75 -18.52
CA LYS A 37 -3.46 5.83 -18.21
C LYS A 37 -4.77 6.30 -18.83
N GLU A 38 -5.60 5.34 -19.21
CA GLU A 38 -6.96 5.63 -19.64
C GLU A 38 -7.81 6.17 -18.49
N ASN A 39 -8.95 6.76 -18.82
CA ASN A 39 -9.89 7.22 -17.78
C ASN A 39 -10.47 6.02 -17.04
N GLY A 40 -10.38 6.02 -15.72
CA GLY A 40 -10.86 4.94 -14.88
C GLY A 40 -10.73 5.24 -13.40
N LEU A 41 -11.30 4.36 -12.57
CA LEU A 41 -11.10 4.40 -11.13
C LEU A 41 -10.00 3.40 -10.78
N TYR A 42 -8.87 3.94 -10.29
CA TYR A 42 -7.71 3.16 -9.89
C TYR A 42 -7.48 3.26 -8.38
N ASP A 43 -6.90 2.22 -7.80
CA ASP A 43 -6.44 2.19 -6.42
C ASP A 43 -4.92 1.94 -6.34
N MET A 44 -4.38 1.90 -5.11
CA MET A 44 -2.95 1.69 -4.91
C MET A 44 -2.47 0.29 -5.28
N GLN A 45 -3.36 -0.71 -5.41
CA GLN A 45 -2.97 -2.03 -5.92
C GLN A 45 -2.62 -1.94 -7.41
N ASP A 46 -3.33 -1.12 -8.19
CA ASP A 46 -3.03 -0.87 -9.60
C ASP A 46 -1.69 -0.11 -9.73
N VAL A 47 -1.49 0.92 -8.91
CA VAL A 47 -0.24 1.72 -8.86
C VAL A 47 0.97 0.86 -8.48
N LEU A 48 0.77 -0.16 -7.64
CA LEU A 48 1.82 -1.05 -7.15
C LEU A 48 1.96 -2.36 -7.95
N GLY A 49 1.06 -2.65 -8.89
CA GLY A 49 1.06 -3.89 -9.67
C GLY A 49 0.80 -5.14 -8.83
N LEU A 50 -0.14 -5.05 -7.89
CA LEU A 50 -0.47 -6.13 -6.94
C LEU A 50 -1.79 -6.85 -7.28
N ARG A 51 -2.40 -6.50 -8.40
CA ARG A 51 -3.54 -7.20 -9.03
C ARG A 51 -3.08 -7.95 -10.26
#